data_AF-A0A6G1QW53-F1
#
_entry.id   AF-A0A6G1QW53-F1
#
_cell.length_a   1.000
_cell.length_b   1.000
_cell.length_c   1.000
_cell.angle_alpha   90.00
_cell.angle_beta   90.00
_cell.angle_gamma   90.00
#
_symmetry.space_group_name_H-M   'P 1'
#
loop_
_entity.id
_entity.type
_entity.pdbx_description
1 polymer ?
#
loop_
_entity_poly.entity_id
_entity_poly.type
_entity_poly.pdbx_seq_one_letter_code
_entity_poly.pdbx_strand_id
1 'polypeptide(L)'
;MPDIKLCLEALSALSGCNVESTSGASQLTTQDFINVVALKEFYKQEGFRELEYPSLGTMSLQDLDDQDLYSAPPALTEGPPRSVRTTVKINPDDFFDPRYNYDFTHIKDSTKFLRGNEQYVRPCGWNRIALRVLQRYDDGDSWLGTGENAWPVSYHGQTMDGSFGIILTHSGSPSDEPKFLDVAAASLTTSETRGRGVYSTAHITMAEKYCKTFKSRVDGKKYKVVLQNRINPEKRTKCQRDGVWLVYIPEGCNDIQTRAIVQESIRPYGLLLKQV
;
A
#
# COMPACT_ATOMS: atom_id res chain seq x y z
N MET A 1 -9.92 -19.07 9.82
CA MET A 1 -8.61 -18.53 9.42
C MET A 1 -8.46 -18.78 7.93
N PRO A 2 -8.16 -17.76 7.10
CA PRO A 2 -7.98 -17.97 5.67
C PRO A 2 -6.79 -18.90 5.40
N ASP A 3 -6.86 -19.65 4.30
CA ASP A 3 -5.82 -20.56 3.86
C ASP A 3 -4.48 -19.81 3.69
N ILE A 4 -3.40 -20.38 4.21
CA ILE A 4 -2.09 -19.71 4.14
C ILE A 4 -1.64 -19.48 2.70
N LYS A 5 -1.94 -20.41 1.78
CA LYS A 5 -1.62 -20.26 0.35
C LYS A 5 -2.37 -19.09 -0.25
N LEU A 6 -3.64 -18.86 0.13
CA LEU A 6 -4.39 -17.67 -0.29
C LEU A 6 -3.73 -16.39 0.23
N CYS A 7 -3.21 -16.40 1.46
CA CYS A 7 -2.48 -15.26 2.02
C CYS A 7 -1.17 -15.00 1.24
N LEU A 8 -0.42 -16.04 0.87
CA LEU A 8 0.79 -15.91 0.05
C LEU A 8 0.49 -15.41 -1.37
N GLU A 9 -0.60 -15.87 -1.99
CA GLU A 9 -1.07 -15.36 -3.28
C GLU A 9 -1.44 -13.88 -3.21
N ALA A 10 -2.06 -13.45 -2.11
CA ALA A 10 -2.39 -12.06 -1.88
C ALA A 10 -1.14 -11.17 -1.69
N LEU A 11 -0.14 -11.65 -0.94
CA LEU A 11 1.14 -10.96 -0.83
C LEU A 11 1.83 -10.85 -2.19
N SER A 12 1.82 -11.93 -2.97
CA SER A 12 2.37 -11.97 -4.33
C SER A 12 1.69 -10.96 -5.27
N ALA A 13 0.35 -10.86 -5.18
CA ALA A 13 -0.42 -9.93 -5.99
C ALA A 13 -0.08 -8.46 -5.69
N LEU A 14 0.14 -8.12 -4.42
CA LEU A 14 0.48 -6.76 -4.00
C LEU A 14 1.93 -6.38 -4.31
N SER A 15 2.90 -7.26 -4.02
CA SER A 15 4.32 -6.95 -4.22
C SER A 15 4.76 -7.09 -5.68
N GLY A 16 4.06 -7.89 -6.48
CA GLY A 16 4.53 -8.29 -7.82
C GLY A 16 5.57 -9.43 -7.79
N CYS A 17 6.02 -9.84 -6.60
CA CYS A 17 6.91 -10.98 -6.42
C CYS A 17 6.13 -12.30 -6.40
N ASN A 18 6.83 -13.43 -6.56
CA ASN A 18 6.31 -14.75 -6.21
C ASN A 18 6.62 -15.02 -4.74
N VAL A 19 5.61 -14.99 -3.85
CA VAL A 19 5.80 -15.20 -2.41
C VAL A 19 5.51 -16.66 -2.06
N GLU A 20 6.50 -17.33 -1.48
CA GLU A 20 6.46 -18.73 -1.08
C GLU A 20 6.68 -18.89 0.43
N SER A 21 6.17 -19.99 0.99
CA SER A 21 6.45 -20.35 2.38
C SER A 21 7.82 -21.02 2.53
N THR A 22 8.52 -20.72 3.62
CA THR A 22 9.70 -21.45 4.08
C THR A 22 9.55 -21.79 5.57
N SER A 23 10.29 -22.79 6.04
CA SER A 23 10.44 -23.11 7.47
C SER A 23 11.59 -22.36 8.14
N GLY A 24 12.51 -21.79 7.36
CA GLY A 24 13.59 -20.93 7.85
C GLY A 24 13.13 -19.49 8.08
N ALA A 25 14.05 -18.59 8.44
CA ALA A 25 13.71 -17.18 8.64
C ALA A 25 13.12 -16.51 7.38
N SER A 26 12.19 -15.58 7.58
CA SER A 26 11.62 -14.79 6.49
C SER A 26 12.68 -13.89 5.83
N GLN A 27 12.71 -13.85 4.50
CA GLN A 27 13.61 -12.96 3.74
C GLN A 27 13.15 -11.50 3.74
N LEU A 28 11.89 -11.25 4.07
CA LEU A 28 11.32 -9.92 4.26
C LEU A 28 10.61 -9.83 5.60
N THR A 29 10.76 -8.68 6.24
CA THR A 29 9.91 -8.26 7.35
C THR A 29 8.57 -7.75 6.81
N THR A 30 7.61 -7.59 7.71
CA THR A 30 6.33 -6.94 7.39
C THR A 30 6.54 -5.48 6.97
N GLN A 31 7.54 -4.80 7.54
CA GLN A 31 7.90 -3.44 7.16
C GLN A 31 8.54 -3.37 5.76
N ASP A 32 9.40 -4.32 5.40
CA ASP A 32 9.95 -4.40 4.05
C ASP A 32 8.83 -4.56 3.01
N PHE A 33 7.81 -5.33 3.36
CA PHE A 33 6.66 -5.55 2.48
C PHE A 33 5.88 -4.25 2.20
N ILE A 34 5.62 -3.39 3.20
CA ILE A 34 4.98 -2.10 2.91
C ILE A 34 5.89 -1.19 2.10
N ASN A 35 7.22 -1.22 2.31
CA ASN A 35 8.14 -0.42 1.52
C ASN A 35 8.05 -0.84 0.05
N VAL A 36 8.08 -2.14 -0.22
CA VAL A 36 7.91 -2.68 -1.58
C VAL A 36 6.57 -2.28 -2.18
N VAL A 37 5.45 -2.47 -1.47
CA VAL A 37 4.11 -2.23 -2.04
C VAL A 37 3.82 -0.74 -2.18
N ALA A 38 4.13 0.07 -1.17
CA ALA A 38 3.73 1.46 -1.11
C ALA A 38 4.67 2.40 -1.88
N LEU A 39 5.97 2.07 -1.98
CA LEU A 39 6.90 2.84 -2.80
C LEU A 39 6.90 2.43 -4.26
N LYS A 40 6.28 1.29 -4.63
CA LYS A 40 6.23 0.83 -6.03
C LYS A 40 5.69 1.92 -6.96
N GLU A 41 4.53 2.50 -6.63
CA GLU A 41 3.92 3.56 -7.45
C GLU A 41 4.73 4.86 -7.40
N PHE A 42 5.29 5.20 -6.24
CA PHE A 42 6.18 6.35 -6.11
C PHE A 42 7.39 6.22 -7.06
N TYR A 43 8.08 5.08 -7.05
CA TYR A 43 9.25 4.88 -7.92
C TYR A 43 8.88 4.83 -9.41
N LYS A 44 7.73 4.24 -9.77
CA LYS A 44 7.23 4.32 -11.15
C LYS A 44 7.04 5.77 -11.60
N GLN A 45 6.51 6.62 -10.74
CA GLN A 45 6.30 8.04 -11.04
C GLN A 45 7.60 8.82 -11.18
N GLU A 46 8.61 8.47 -10.38
CA GLU A 46 9.96 9.01 -10.51
C GLU A 46 10.72 8.44 -11.73
N GLY A 47 10.06 7.62 -12.56
CA GLY A 47 10.60 7.09 -13.82
C GLY A 47 11.43 5.82 -13.68
N PHE A 48 11.48 5.21 -12.49
CA PHE A 48 12.20 3.96 -12.28
C PHE A 48 11.46 2.80 -12.95
N ARG A 49 12.23 1.94 -13.62
CA ARG A 49 11.73 0.69 -14.22
C ARG A 49 11.99 -0.52 -13.33
N GLU A 50 13.01 -0.41 -12.48
CA GLU A 50 13.49 -1.46 -11.60
C GLU A 50 13.80 -0.86 -10.23
N LEU A 51 13.64 -1.66 -9.19
CA LEU A 51 13.93 -1.30 -7.81
C LEU A 51 14.93 -2.30 -7.22
N GLU A 52 16.05 -1.81 -6.72
CA GLU A 52 17.04 -2.62 -6.00
C GLU A 52 16.66 -2.75 -4.53
N TYR A 53 16.35 -3.96 -4.07
CA TYR A 53 16.09 -4.23 -2.65
C TYR A 53 17.22 -5.09 -2.07
N PRO A 54 17.89 -4.69 -0.97
CA PRO A 54 19.03 -5.44 -0.43
C PRO A 54 18.77 -6.93 -0.18
N SER A 55 17.56 -7.30 0.23
CA SER A 55 17.19 -8.69 0.49
C SER A 55 16.57 -9.43 -0.69
N LEU A 56 16.17 -8.74 -1.77
CA LEU A 56 15.46 -9.34 -2.91
C LEU A 56 16.20 -9.20 -4.25
N GLY A 57 17.26 -8.38 -4.30
CA GLY A 57 17.89 -7.94 -5.53
C GLY A 57 16.99 -7.00 -6.34
N THR A 58 17.22 -6.97 -7.65
CA THR A 58 16.49 -6.14 -8.59
C THR A 58 15.07 -6.67 -8.83
N MET A 59 14.07 -5.80 -8.64
CA MET A 59 12.67 -6.07 -8.94
C MET A 59 12.18 -5.22 -10.09
N SER A 60 11.47 -5.81 -11.05
CA SER A 60 10.76 -5.02 -12.06
C SER A 60 9.57 -4.28 -11.43
N LEU A 61 9.47 -2.99 -11.73
CA LEU A 61 8.31 -2.16 -11.37
C LEU A 61 7.20 -2.23 -12.41
N GLN A 62 7.44 -2.82 -13.58
CA GLN A 62 6.43 -2.95 -14.63
C GLN A 62 5.36 -3.98 -14.25
N ASP A 63 4.08 -3.61 -14.39
CA ASP A 63 2.99 -4.54 -14.16
C ASP A 63 2.80 -5.44 -15.38
N LEU A 64 2.93 -6.75 -15.17
CA LEU A 64 2.73 -7.74 -16.24
C LEU A 64 1.29 -7.76 -16.79
N ASP A 65 0.34 -7.21 -16.02
CA ASP A 65 -1.07 -7.08 -16.43
C ASP A 65 -1.31 -5.81 -17.28
N ASP A 66 -0.34 -4.89 -17.34
CA ASP A 66 -0.35 -3.68 -18.19
C ASP A 66 0.34 -3.95 -19.53
N GLN A 67 0.21 -5.17 -20.08
CA GLN A 67 0.43 -5.34 -21.52
C GLN A 67 -0.65 -4.53 -22.23
N ASP A 68 -0.23 -3.33 -22.62
CA ASP A 68 -1.00 -2.34 -23.34
C ASP A 68 -1.73 -3.04 -24.49
N LEU A 69 -3.06 -3.09 -24.43
CA LEU A 69 -3.89 -3.70 -25.47
C LEU A 69 -3.72 -3.01 -26.84
N TYR A 70 -3.05 -1.85 -26.84
CA TYR A 70 -2.71 -1.01 -27.98
C TYR A 70 -1.21 -0.96 -28.33
N SER A 71 -0.35 -1.75 -27.67
CA SER A 71 1.04 -1.89 -28.09
C SER A 71 1.13 -2.59 -29.45
N ALA A 72 2.08 -2.13 -30.28
CA ALA A 72 2.39 -2.80 -31.54
C ALA A 72 2.68 -4.29 -31.27
N PRO A 73 2.21 -5.22 -32.13
CA PRO A 73 2.50 -6.63 -31.96
C PRO A 73 4.01 -6.83 -31.85
N PRO A 74 4.51 -7.64 -30.90
CA PRO A 74 5.91 -8.02 -30.86
C PRO A 74 6.34 -8.56 -32.22
N ALA A 75 7.55 -8.21 -32.67
CA ALA A 75 8.11 -8.84 -33.86
C ALA A 75 8.09 -10.36 -33.68
N LEU A 76 7.73 -11.11 -34.73
CA LEU A 76 7.60 -12.59 -34.72
C LEU A 76 8.86 -13.35 -34.27
N THR A 77 9.96 -12.65 -34.04
CA THR A 77 11.26 -13.17 -33.59
C THR A 77 11.53 -12.97 -32.10
N GLU A 78 10.78 -12.12 -31.41
CA GLU A 78 10.92 -11.92 -29.96
C GLU A 78 9.77 -12.63 -29.23
N GLY A 79 10.08 -13.78 -28.64
CA GLY A 79 9.19 -14.38 -27.64
C GLY A 79 8.94 -13.36 -26.51
N PRO A 80 7.76 -13.40 -25.86
CA PRO A 80 7.47 -12.46 -24.78
C PRO A 80 8.62 -12.51 -23.76
N PRO A 81 9.19 -11.36 -23.34
CA PRO A 81 10.24 -11.36 -22.34
C PRO A 81 9.69 -12.11 -21.13
N ARG A 82 10.30 -13.25 -20.80
CA ARG A 82 10.07 -13.94 -19.53
C ARG A 82 10.64 -13.04 -18.45
N SER A 83 9.86 -12.05 -18.02
CA SER A 83 10.13 -11.35 -16.77
C SER A 83 9.93 -12.37 -15.65
N VAL A 84 11.05 -12.91 -15.17
CA VAL A 84 11.07 -13.84 -14.04
C VAL A 84 10.67 -13.02 -12.82
N ARG A 85 9.47 -13.30 -12.27
CA ARG A 85 9.08 -12.67 -10.99
C ARG A 85 10.09 -13.10 -9.93
N THR A 86 10.70 -12.13 -9.26
CA THR A 86 11.57 -12.38 -8.10
C THR A 86 10.81 -13.23 -7.08
N THR A 87 11.41 -14.33 -6.66
CA THR A 87 10.81 -15.22 -5.66
C THR A 87 11.27 -14.83 -4.27
N VAL A 88 10.33 -14.67 -3.36
CA VAL A 88 10.53 -14.27 -1.97
C VAL A 88 9.99 -15.36 -1.06
N LYS A 89 10.79 -15.78 -0.09
CA LYS A 89 10.39 -16.78 0.90
C LYS A 89 10.12 -16.14 2.25
N ILE A 90 8.94 -16.39 2.79
CA ILE A 90 8.57 -15.96 4.15
C ILE A 90 8.21 -17.16 5.02
N ASN A 91 8.49 -17.07 6.31
CA ASN A 91 7.95 -18.00 7.30
C ASN A 91 6.57 -17.51 7.73
N PRO A 92 5.48 -18.24 7.42
CA PRO A 92 4.14 -17.88 7.86
C PRO A 92 4.03 -17.61 9.36
N ASP A 93 4.73 -18.38 10.18
CA ASP A 93 4.66 -18.27 11.64
C ASP A 93 5.31 -17.00 12.15
N ASP A 94 6.34 -16.50 11.47
CA ASP A 94 7.02 -15.25 11.84
C ASP A 94 6.40 -14.02 11.17
N PHE A 95 5.68 -14.20 10.07
CA PHE A 95 5.13 -13.11 9.26
C PHE A 95 3.69 -12.78 9.64
N PHE A 96 2.89 -13.79 10.00
CA PHE A 96 1.50 -13.63 10.40
C PHE A 96 1.32 -13.82 11.91
N ASP A 97 0.26 -13.21 12.45
CA ASP A 97 -0.17 -13.45 13.83
C ASP A 97 -1.66 -13.81 13.89
N PRO A 98 -1.99 -15.11 13.73
CA PRO A 98 -3.37 -15.56 13.60
C PRO A 98 -4.27 -15.21 14.78
N ARG A 99 -3.69 -14.96 15.96
CA ARG A 99 -4.41 -14.57 17.19
C ARG A 99 -5.14 -13.24 17.04
N TYR A 100 -4.66 -12.39 16.14
CA TYR A 100 -5.26 -11.08 15.86
C TYR A 100 -6.00 -11.02 14.52
N ASN A 101 -6.21 -12.16 13.86
CA ASN A 101 -7.10 -12.24 12.72
C ASN A 101 -8.51 -11.82 13.11
N TYR A 102 -9.20 -11.15 12.20
CA TYR A 102 -10.57 -10.72 12.47
C TYR A 102 -11.40 -10.77 11.19
N ASP A 103 -12.50 -11.51 11.24
CA ASP A 103 -13.39 -11.68 10.11
C ASP A 103 -14.50 -10.62 10.14
N PHE A 104 -14.43 -9.64 9.25
CA PHE A 104 -15.48 -8.64 9.07
C PHE A 104 -16.41 -8.94 7.88
N THR A 105 -16.30 -10.11 7.23
CA THR A 105 -17.04 -10.43 5.98
C THR A 105 -18.54 -10.27 6.09
N HIS A 106 -19.12 -10.66 7.23
CA HIS A 106 -20.55 -10.60 7.50
C HIS A 106 -20.94 -9.48 8.46
N ILE A 107 -19.99 -8.61 8.82
CA ILE A 107 -20.23 -7.48 9.73
C ILE A 107 -20.79 -6.32 8.93
N LYS A 108 -21.87 -5.74 9.45
CA LYS A 108 -22.45 -4.49 9.00
C LYS A 108 -22.56 -3.58 10.21
N ASP A 109 -21.74 -2.55 10.25
CA ASP A 109 -21.83 -1.50 11.25
C ASP A 109 -21.71 -0.12 10.59
N SER A 110 -22.33 0.87 11.23
CA SER A 110 -22.21 2.30 10.92
C SER A 110 -21.50 3.05 12.05
N THR A 111 -20.95 2.29 13.01
CA THR A 111 -20.28 2.83 14.19
C THR A 111 -19.00 3.56 13.78
N LYS A 112 -18.81 4.76 14.35
CA LYS A 112 -17.57 5.51 14.20
C LYS A 112 -16.52 4.93 15.15
N PHE A 113 -15.39 4.50 14.61
CA PHE A 113 -14.28 3.99 15.41
C PHE A 113 -13.15 5.01 15.44
N LEU A 114 -12.50 5.14 16.60
CA LEU A 114 -11.35 6.01 16.80
C LEU A 114 -10.09 5.20 17.09
N ARG A 115 -8.97 5.66 16.52
CA ARG A 115 -7.61 5.23 16.86
C ARG A 115 -6.68 6.42 16.72
N GLY A 116 -5.85 6.69 17.73
CA GLY A 116 -4.96 7.86 17.69
C GLY A 116 -5.72 9.17 17.58
N ASN A 117 -6.86 9.26 18.26
CA ASN A 117 -7.80 10.38 18.19
C ASN A 117 -8.37 10.70 16.78
N GLU A 118 -8.26 9.78 15.83
CA GLU A 118 -8.82 9.96 14.48
C GLU A 118 -9.84 8.89 14.14
N GLN A 119 -10.90 9.32 13.45
CA GLN A 119 -11.95 8.45 12.97
C GLN A 119 -11.47 7.65 11.77
N TYR A 120 -11.82 6.37 11.72
CA TYR A 120 -11.59 5.52 10.56
C TYR A 120 -12.79 4.62 10.29
N VAL A 121 -12.94 4.20 9.05
CA VAL A 121 -13.98 3.25 8.64
C VAL A 121 -13.44 1.83 8.81
N ARG A 122 -14.05 1.07 9.72
CA ARG A 122 -13.75 -0.35 9.89
C ARG A 122 -13.94 -1.09 8.56
N PRO A 123 -13.10 -2.11 8.24
CA PRO A 123 -13.16 -2.78 6.94
C PRO A 123 -14.28 -3.82 6.90
N CYS A 124 -15.52 -3.39 7.12
CA CYS A 124 -16.71 -4.24 7.04
C CYS A 124 -16.86 -4.83 5.63
N GLY A 125 -17.15 -6.13 5.56
CA GLY A 125 -17.10 -6.92 4.33
C GLY A 125 -15.73 -7.50 3.96
N TRP A 126 -14.69 -7.28 4.78
CA TRP A 126 -13.33 -7.80 4.54
C TRP A 126 -12.90 -8.81 5.61
N ASN A 127 -12.12 -9.80 5.23
CA ASN A 127 -11.42 -10.68 6.17
C ASN A 127 -10.02 -10.11 6.43
N ARG A 128 -9.71 -9.78 7.69
CA ARG A 128 -8.40 -9.26 8.09
C ARG A 128 -7.49 -10.38 8.57
N ILE A 129 -6.38 -10.55 7.87
CA ILE A 129 -5.25 -11.35 8.29
C ILE A 129 -4.26 -10.43 9.01
N ALA A 130 -3.95 -10.72 10.26
CA ALA A 130 -3.01 -9.92 11.03
C ALA A 130 -1.56 -10.28 10.68
N LEU A 131 -0.75 -9.23 10.53
CA LEU A 131 0.69 -9.33 10.37
C LEU A 131 1.35 -9.33 11.76
N ARG A 132 2.47 -10.05 11.90
CA ARG A 132 3.24 -10.07 13.14
C ARG A 132 4.10 -8.82 13.25
N VAL A 133 3.70 -7.92 14.16
CA VAL A 133 4.27 -6.56 14.27
C VAL A 133 4.71 -6.18 15.67
N LEU A 134 4.37 -6.98 16.68
CA LEU A 134 4.78 -6.72 18.06
C LEU A 134 6.29 -6.86 18.20
N GLN A 135 6.91 -5.94 18.94
CA GLN A 135 8.35 -5.89 19.20
C GLN A 135 9.19 -5.82 17.91
N ARG A 136 8.63 -5.24 16.83
CA ARG A 136 9.32 -5.05 15.55
C ARG A 136 9.89 -3.64 15.36
N TYR A 137 9.59 -2.72 16.27
CA TYR A 137 9.99 -1.32 16.19
C TYR A 137 10.65 -0.87 17.50
N ASP A 138 11.71 -0.07 17.39
CA ASP A 138 12.55 0.34 18.52
C ASP A 138 11.81 1.23 19.53
N ASP A 139 10.79 1.96 19.08
CA ASP A 139 9.91 2.80 19.90
C ASP A 139 8.75 2.02 20.55
N GLY A 140 8.76 0.69 20.45
CA GLY A 140 7.80 -0.21 21.07
C GLY A 140 6.46 -0.32 20.33
N ASP A 141 5.43 -0.78 21.04
CA ASP A 141 4.14 -1.19 20.46
C ASP A 141 2.99 -0.20 20.74
N SER A 142 3.28 0.97 21.32
CA SER A 142 2.29 1.99 21.69
C SER A 142 1.46 2.48 20.50
N TRP A 143 2.07 2.56 19.31
CA TRP A 143 1.44 2.92 18.04
C TRP A 143 0.24 2.04 17.67
N LEU A 144 0.22 0.76 18.10
CA LEU A 144 -0.86 -0.19 17.79
C LEU A 144 -2.08 -0.04 18.72
N GLY A 145 -1.96 0.77 19.78
CA GLY A 145 -2.99 0.97 20.79
C GLY A 145 -4.32 1.54 20.27
N THR A 146 -5.23 1.79 21.22
CA THR A 146 -6.56 2.35 20.97
C THR A 146 -6.74 3.77 21.46
N GLY A 147 -5.87 4.25 22.35
CA GLY A 147 -5.92 5.57 22.96
C GLY A 147 -5.34 6.68 22.09
N GLU A 148 -5.12 7.84 22.72
CA GLU A 148 -4.66 9.08 22.07
C GLU A 148 -3.22 8.98 21.55
N ASN A 149 -2.36 8.24 22.25
CA ASN A 149 -0.96 8.04 21.87
C ASN A 149 -0.76 7.00 20.75
N ALA A 150 -1.83 6.35 20.30
CA ALA A 150 -1.76 5.39 19.21
C ALA A 150 -1.66 6.09 17.86
N TRP A 151 -1.21 5.37 16.83
CA TRP A 151 -1.21 5.90 15.47
C TRP A 151 -2.59 5.67 14.82
N PRO A 152 -3.13 6.64 14.06
CA PRO A 152 -4.35 6.45 13.27
C PRO A 152 -4.28 5.29 12.30
N VAL A 153 -5.44 4.70 12.00
CA VAL A 153 -5.56 3.62 11.00
C VAL A 153 -5.59 4.23 9.61
N SER A 154 -4.78 3.68 8.71
CA SER A 154 -4.83 4.00 7.28
C SER A 154 -4.90 2.72 6.44
N TYR A 155 -5.41 2.87 5.23
CA TYR A 155 -5.51 1.84 4.20
C TYR A 155 -4.73 2.28 2.99
N HIS A 156 -4.04 1.33 2.36
CA HIS A 156 -3.27 1.56 1.14
C HIS A 156 -3.74 0.58 0.06
N GLY A 157 -4.32 1.11 -1.01
CA GLY A 157 -4.56 0.39 -2.26
C GLY A 157 -3.32 0.47 -3.15
N GLN A 158 -3.05 -0.58 -3.94
CA GLN A 158 -1.83 -0.70 -4.73
C GLN A 158 -1.62 0.48 -5.69
N THR A 159 -2.66 0.97 -6.36
CA THR A 159 -2.55 2.05 -7.36
C THR A 159 -2.89 3.43 -6.80
N MET A 160 -2.72 3.63 -5.48
CA MET A 160 -2.89 4.94 -4.85
C MET A 160 -1.69 5.85 -5.15
N ASP A 161 -1.71 6.47 -6.32
CA ASP A 161 -0.59 7.20 -6.92
C ASP A 161 -0.83 8.74 -6.96
N GLY A 162 -1.93 9.22 -6.37
CA GLY A 162 -2.28 10.65 -6.40
C GLY A 162 -2.82 11.15 -7.75
N SER A 163 -3.00 10.30 -8.76
CA SER A 163 -3.51 10.66 -10.10
C SER A 163 -4.89 11.28 -10.15
N PHE A 164 -5.72 11.03 -9.15
CA PHE A 164 -7.09 11.56 -9.09
C PHE A 164 -7.19 12.91 -8.37
N GLY A 165 -6.09 13.67 -8.38
CA GLY A 165 -6.03 15.03 -7.90
C GLY A 165 -5.96 15.15 -6.39
N ILE A 166 -5.27 16.22 -6.01
CA ILE A 166 -5.38 16.96 -4.76
C ILE A 166 -4.20 16.73 -3.79
N ILE A 167 -3.02 17.18 -4.20
CA ILE A 167 -2.24 18.10 -3.36
C ILE A 167 -1.90 19.30 -4.26
N LEU A 168 -2.64 20.40 -4.14
CA LEU A 168 -2.03 21.68 -4.48
C LEU A 168 -1.06 21.98 -3.34
N THR A 169 0.22 21.86 -3.61
CA THR A 169 1.23 22.56 -2.82
C THR A 169 0.94 24.04 -2.99
N HIS A 170 0.29 24.64 -2.00
CA HIS A 170 0.03 26.06 -1.99
C HIS A 170 1.38 26.78 -1.93
N SER A 171 1.77 27.48 -3.01
CA SER A 171 2.89 28.41 -3.01
C SER A 171 2.49 29.84 -2.64
N GLY A 172 1.22 30.08 -2.25
CA GLY A 172 0.70 31.39 -1.82
C GLY A 172 0.30 31.50 -0.34
N SER A 173 -0.36 32.60 0.02
CA SER A 173 -0.89 32.89 1.36
C SER A 173 -2.05 31.96 1.77
N PRO A 174 -2.18 31.55 3.06
CA PRO A 174 -3.26 30.67 3.57
C PRO A 174 -4.71 31.15 3.39
N SER A 175 -4.93 32.33 2.80
CA SER A 175 -6.25 32.97 2.68
C SER A 175 -7.03 32.61 1.42
N ASP A 176 -6.40 31.97 0.43
CA ASP A 176 -6.99 31.80 -0.90
C ASP A 176 -7.35 30.33 -1.14
N GLU A 177 -8.61 29.96 -0.89
CA GLU A 177 -9.13 28.65 -1.31
C GLU A 177 -9.26 28.59 -2.85
N PRO A 178 -8.56 27.68 -3.54
CA PRO A 178 -8.70 27.54 -4.99
C PRO A 178 -10.04 26.88 -5.34
N LYS A 179 -10.75 27.42 -6.33
CA LYS A 179 -12.03 26.86 -6.79
C LYS A 179 -11.76 25.58 -7.57
N PHE A 180 -12.64 24.59 -7.46
CA PHE A 180 -12.52 23.26 -8.11
C PHE A 180 -12.13 23.30 -9.60
N LEU A 181 -12.61 24.31 -10.35
CA LEU A 181 -12.28 24.51 -11.76
C LEU A 181 -10.83 24.96 -11.99
N ASP A 182 -10.24 25.73 -11.07
CA ASP A 182 -8.85 26.17 -11.13
C ASP A 182 -7.89 25.00 -10.85
N VAL A 183 -8.29 24.09 -9.95
CA VAL A 183 -7.56 22.83 -9.67
C VAL A 183 -7.58 21.88 -10.86
N ALA A 184 -8.75 21.73 -11.50
CA ALA A 184 -8.89 20.93 -12.70
C ALA A 184 -8.07 21.50 -13.88
N ALA A 185 -8.09 22.83 -14.07
CA ALA A 185 -7.31 23.50 -15.09
C ALA A 185 -5.79 23.36 -14.84
N ALA A 186 -5.32 23.51 -13.59
CA ALA A 186 -3.92 23.30 -13.24
C ALA A 186 -3.47 21.84 -13.45
N SER A 187 -4.34 20.86 -13.17
CA SER A 187 -4.05 19.44 -13.40
C SER A 187 -3.94 19.05 -14.89
N LEU A 188 -4.49 19.88 -15.79
CA LEU A 188 -4.40 19.69 -17.24
C LEU A 188 -3.16 20.36 -17.85
N THR A 189 -2.54 21.32 -17.15
CA THR A 189 -1.42 22.12 -17.67
C THR A 189 -0.09 21.89 -16.93
N THR A 190 -0.13 21.30 -15.74
CA THR A 190 1.06 20.90 -14.98
C THR A 190 1.03 19.40 -14.72
N SER A 191 2.08 18.69 -15.14
CA SER A 191 2.26 17.26 -14.86
C SER A 191 2.47 16.96 -13.37
N GLU A 192 2.63 17.99 -12.53
CA GLU A 192 3.10 17.95 -11.14
C GLU A 192 2.05 18.39 -10.10
N THR A 193 0.74 18.19 -10.36
CA THR A 193 -0.30 18.45 -9.33
C THR A 193 -0.43 17.34 -8.27
N ARG A 194 0.46 16.36 -8.30
CA ARG A 194 0.50 15.22 -7.37
C ARG A 194 1.58 15.50 -6.34
N GLY A 195 1.22 15.44 -5.06
CA GLY A 195 2.22 15.49 -4.00
C GLY A 195 3.19 14.31 -4.09
N ARG A 196 4.48 14.58 -3.90
CA ARG A 196 5.53 13.57 -4.02
C ARG A 196 5.54 12.64 -2.78
N GLY A 197 5.22 11.36 -2.95
CA GLY A 197 5.36 10.35 -1.90
C GLY A 197 4.27 9.28 -1.84
N VAL A 198 4.02 8.75 -0.64
CA VAL A 198 3.13 7.59 -0.42
C VAL A 198 1.76 8.01 0.09
N TYR A 199 0.71 7.56 -0.59
CA TYR A 199 -0.68 7.87 -0.24
C TYR A 199 -1.35 6.77 0.58
N SER A 200 -2.23 7.19 1.50
CA SER A 200 -3.11 6.29 2.25
C SER A 200 -4.41 6.99 2.65
N THR A 201 -5.38 6.25 3.20
CA THR A 201 -6.71 6.80 3.53
C THR A 201 -7.31 6.15 4.77
N ALA A 202 -8.08 6.90 5.57
CA ALA A 202 -8.85 6.34 6.69
C ALA A 202 -10.13 5.59 6.24
N HIS A 203 -10.45 5.60 4.94
CA HIS A 203 -11.68 5.04 4.38
C HIS A 203 -11.39 3.80 3.53
N ILE A 204 -11.78 2.63 4.02
CA ILE A 204 -11.62 1.37 3.27
C ILE A 204 -12.30 1.40 1.89
N THR A 205 -13.43 2.09 1.75
CA THR A 205 -14.16 2.23 0.48
C THR A 205 -13.40 3.07 -0.54
N MET A 206 -12.52 3.97 -0.09
CA MET A 206 -11.61 4.71 -0.96
C MET A 206 -10.47 3.80 -1.41
N ALA A 207 -9.82 3.10 -0.49
CA ALA A 207 -8.74 2.15 -0.80
C ALA A 207 -9.22 1.00 -1.72
N GLU A 208 -10.47 0.55 -1.58
CA GLU A 208 -11.07 -0.47 -2.45
C GLU A 208 -11.09 -0.08 -3.93
N LYS A 209 -11.17 1.21 -4.26
CA LYS A 209 -11.14 1.69 -5.65
C LYS A 209 -9.78 1.50 -6.32
N TYR A 210 -8.72 1.40 -5.52
CA TYR A 210 -7.32 1.30 -5.94
C TYR A 210 -6.69 -0.04 -5.53
N CYS A 211 -7.53 -1.00 -5.10
CA CYS A 211 -7.04 -2.29 -4.64
C CYS A 211 -6.64 -3.18 -5.82
N LYS A 212 -5.67 -4.07 -5.58
CA LYS A 212 -5.38 -5.14 -6.53
C LYS A 212 -6.47 -6.19 -6.45
N THR A 213 -6.84 -6.74 -7.61
CA THR A 213 -7.66 -7.95 -7.70
C THR A 213 -6.82 -9.09 -8.25
N PHE A 214 -6.98 -10.30 -7.72
CA PHE A 214 -6.32 -11.50 -8.23
C PHE A 214 -7.28 -12.70 -8.19
N LYS A 215 -7.02 -13.71 -9.02
CA LYS A 215 -7.74 -14.99 -9.00
C LYS A 215 -6.91 -15.99 -8.21
N SER A 216 -7.47 -16.55 -7.14
CA SER A 216 -6.78 -17.55 -6.33
C SER A 216 -6.76 -18.90 -7.03
N ARG A 217 -5.64 -19.63 -6.89
CA ARG A 217 -5.54 -21.03 -7.35
C ARG A 217 -6.00 -22.02 -6.29
N VAL A 218 -6.20 -21.56 -5.05
CA VAL A 218 -6.68 -22.39 -3.93
C VAL A 218 -8.13 -22.81 -4.15
N ASP A 219 -8.98 -21.85 -4.53
CA ASP A 219 -10.42 -22.07 -4.67
C ASP A 219 -11.00 -21.57 -6.02
N GLY A 220 -10.17 -21.02 -6.89
CA GLY A 220 -10.58 -20.49 -8.19
C GLY A 220 -11.32 -19.15 -8.14
N LYS A 221 -11.52 -18.56 -6.96
CA LYS A 221 -12.31 -17.33 -6.78
C LYS A 221 -11.48 -16.08 -6.99
N LYS A 222 -12.16 -14.95 -7.19
CA LYS A 222 -11.51 -13.63 -7.29
C LYS A 222 -11.53 -12.94 -5.94
N TYR A 223 -10.42 -12.28 -5.61
CA TYR A 223 -10.23 -11.56 -4.36
C TYR A 223 -9.68 -10.17 -4.63
N LYS A 224 -10.20 -9.20 -3.90
CA LYS A 224 -9.59 -7.88 -3.71
C LYS A 224 -8.65 -7.94 -2.52
N VAL A 225 -7.54 -7.21 -2.59
CA VAL A 225 -6.55 -7.12 -1.52
C VAL A 225 -6.13 -5.68 -1.23
N VAL A 226 -6.11 -5.32 0.06
CA VAL A 226 -5.72 -3.98 0.57
C VAL A 226 -4.80 -4.15 1.77
N LEU A 227 -3.79 -3.27 1.87
CA LEU A 227 -2.97 -3.18 3.08
C LEU A 227 -3.63 -2.28 4.12
N GLN A 228 -3.69 -2.78 5.35
CA GLN A 228 -4.11 -2.02 6.51
C GLN A 228 -2.90 -1.66 7.36
N ASN A 229 -2.74 -0.37 7.58
CA ASN A 229 -1.58 0.24 8.21
C ASN A 229 -1.98 1.12 9.40
N ARG A 230 -0.98 1.50 10.17
CA ARG A 230 -1.03 2.67 11.05
C ARG A 230 -0.11 3.74 10.47
N ILE A 231 -0.51 4.99 10.59
CA ILE A 231 0.25 6.13 10.08
C ILE A 231 0.64 7.07 11.22
N ASN A 232 1.89 7.50 11.23
CA ASN A 232 2.40 8.45 12.19
C ASN A 232 1.73 9.82 11.98
N PRO A 233 1.00 10.36 12.98
CA PRO A 233 0.34 11.66 12.85
C PRO A 233 1.29 12.84 12.64
N GLU A 234 2.53 12.74 13.09
CA GLU A 234 3.51 13.83 12.96
C GLU A 234 4.20 13.85 11.60
N LYS A 235 4.15 12.73 10.85
CA LYS A 235 4.85 12.57 9.56
C LYS A 235 3.92 12.53 8.35
N ARG A 236 2.60 12.65 8.55
CA ARG A 236 1.64 12.75 7.45
C ARG A 236 1.24 14.18 7.18
N THR A 237 0.99 14.47 5.91
CA THR A 237 0.35 15.67 5.44
C THR A 237 -1.11 15.35 5.12
N LYS A 238 -2.03 16.19 5.61
CA LYS A 238 -3.42 16.14 5.17
C LYS A 238 -3.49 16.69 3.75
N CYS A 239 -3.99 15.90 2.82
CA CYS A 239 -4.26 16.37 1.48
C CYS A 239 -5.49 17.29 1.51
N GLN A 240 -5.59 18.19 0.53
CA GLN A 240 -6.80 19.00 0.32
C GLN A 240 -8.05 18.12 0.06
N ARG A 241 -7.87 16.87 -0.36
CA ARG A 241 -8.94 15.89 -0.48
C ARG A 241 -9.16 15.24 0.86
N ASP A 242 -10.36 15.42 1.39
CA ASP A 242 -10.78 14.80 2.62
C ASP A 242 -10.58 13.28 2.60
N GLY A 243 -10.01 12.79 3.71
CA GLY A 243 -9.79 11.37 3.94
C GLY A 243 -8.59 10.77 3.21
N VAL A 244 -7.76 11.57 2.53
CA VAL A 244 -6.48 11.14 1.94
C VAL A 244 -5.31 11.78 2.68
N TRP A 245 -4.29 10.97 2.95
CA TRP A 245 -3.06 11.38 3.62
C TRP A 245 -1.86 11.06 2.74
N LEU A 246 -0.87 11.96 2.77
CA LEU A 246 0.41 11.81 2.10
C LEU A 246 1.53 11.68 3.14
N VAL A 247 2.40 10.70 2.98
CA VAL A 247 3.76 10.75 3.52
C VAL A 247 4.66 11.37 2.46
N TYR A 248 5.07 12.61 2.68
CA TYR A 248 5.84 13.36 1.71
C TYR A 248 7.29 12.86 1.68
N ILE A 249 7.81 12.69 0.47
CA ILE A 249 9.21 12.30 0.24
C ILE A 249 9.90 13.53 -0.36
N PRO A 250 10.88 14.15 0.32
CA PRO A 250 11.62 15.31 -0.18
C PRO A 250 12.43 15.00 -1.44
N GLU A 251 12.55 16.00 -2.31
CA GLU A 251 13.45 15.95 -3.46
C GLU A 251 14.90 15.67 -3.03
N GLY A 252 15.64 14.95 -3.88
CA GLY A 252 17.03 14.58 -3.60
C GLY A 252 17.21 13.43 -2.59
N CYS A 253 16.13 12.88 -2.01
CA CYS A 253 16.23 11.65 -1.21
C CYS A 253 16.64 10.46 -2.08
N ASN A 254 17.67 9.73 -1.64
CA ASN A 254 18.02 8.43 -2.22
C ASN A 254 17.05 7.33 -1.74
N ASP A 255 17.16 6.12 -2.30
CA ASP A 255 16.28 4.99 -1.98
C ASP A 255 16.32 4.59 -0.49
N ILE A 256 17.48 4.66 0.16
CA ILE A 256 17.63 4.35 1.60
C ILE A 256 16.88 5.39 2.45
N GLN A 257 17.05 6.68 2.14
CA GLN A 257 16.35 7.77 2.83
C GLN A 257 14.84 7.69 2.61
N THR A 258 14.42 7.37 1.38
CA THR A 258 13.02 7.19 0.99
C THR A 258 12.36 6.08 1.82
N ARG A 259 13.02 4.92 1.95
CA ARG A 259 12.52 3.81 2.78
C ARG A 259 12.47 4.15 4.27
N ALA A 260 13.47 4.86 4.78
CA ALA A 260 13.50 5.31 6.17
C ALA A 260 12.31 6.22 6.48
N ILE A 261 12.00 7.18 5.60
CA ILE A 261 10.83 8.05 5.72
C ILE A 261 9.54 7.22 5.80
N VAL A 262 9.34 6.26 4.91
CA VAL A 262 8.14 5.41 4.93
C VAL A 262 8.09 4.54 6.18
N GLN A 263 9.20 3.95 6.61
CA GLN A 263 9.27 3.12 7.81
C GLN A 263 8.91 3.88 9.09
N GLU A 264 9.35 5.12 9.21
CA GLU A 264 9.04 5.95 10.35
C GLU A 264 7.61 6.54 10.30
N SER A 265 6.96 6.46 9.15
CA SER A 265 5.66 7.10 8.89
C SER A 265 4.51 6.12 8.77
N ILE A 266 4.72 4.90 8.28
CA ILE A 266 3.68 3.91 8.01
C ILE A 266 4.14 2.52 8.47
N ARG A 267 3.30 1.89 9.31
CA ARG A 267 3.52 0.53 9.83
C ARG A 267 2.38 -0.38 9.41
N PRO A 268 2.62 -1.44 8.62
CA PRO A 268 1.57 -2.36 8.20
C PRO A 268 1.23 -3.31 9.34
N TYR A 269 -0.05 -3.64 9.53
CA TYR A 269 -0.45 -4.59 10.56
C TYR A 269 -1.56 -5.55 10.13
N GLY A 270 -2.16 -5.34 8.96
CA GLY A 270 -3.18 -6.23 8.42
C GLY A 270 -3.15 -6.33 6.91
N LEU A 271 -3.44 -7.53 6.42
CA LEU A 271 -3.75 -7.80 5.02
C LEU A 271 -5.25 -8.07 4.92
N LEU A 272 -5.96 -7.23 4.17
CA LEU A 272 -7.40 -7.34 4.00
C LEU A 272 -7.74 -8.08 2.71
N LEU A 273 -8.58 -9.11 2.82
CA LEU A 273 -9.10 -9.86 1.69
C LEU A 273 -10.62 -9.75 1.59
N LYS A 274 -11.12 -9.52 0.38
CA LYS A 274 -12.56 -9.53 0.10
C LYS A 274 -12.82 -10.33 -1.15
N GLN A 275 -13.59 -11.40 -1.02
CA GLN A 275 -14.06 -12.19 -2.16
C GLN A 275 -14.99 -11.32 -3.02
N VAL A 276 -14.83 -11.40 -4.35
CA VAL A 276 -15.69 -10.73 -5.34
C VAL A 276 -16.78 -11.68 -5.82
#